data_AF-A0A0F9STR7-F1
#
_entry.id   AF-A0A0F9STR7-F1
#
_cell.length_a   1.000
_cell.length_b   1.000
_cell.length_c   1.000
_cell.angle_alpha   90.00
_cell.angle_beta   90.00
_cell.angle_gamma   90.00
#
_symmetry.space_group_name_H-M   'P 1'
#
loop_
_entity.id
_entity.type
_entity.pdbx_description
1 polymer ?
#
loop_
_entity_poly.entity_id
_entity_poly.type
_entity_poly.pdbx_seq_one_letter_code
_entity_poly.pdbx_strand_id
1 'polypeptide(L)'
;MARLFDSASSENLLVEPAIFTGEEWAVGCWFNILDEADFGGLFSLADKTTTDEAYTLYSSKSTNSVKFGIKSVAGDGVMDTTAGPSNNTWHHTIAIVASTTDKRIFLDGGNKGTTVASSQASNLSRTGIGCRAGSTLSFFGSGYIAEMACWDLSVWPGATASDRADNFEKIIPSLAKGFTPSHFLLGLTAYWDLIRGLNDKVGGYNLTADGTAVTPHTRIIMPY
;
A
#
# COMPACT_ATOMS: atom_id res chain seq x y z
N MET A 1 0.76 -18.30 -0.91
CA MET A 1 -0.33 -18.29 0.09
C MET A 1 -0.53 -16.83 0.48
N ALA A 2 -1.70 -16.31 0.80
CA ALA A 2 -1.83 -14.92 1.26
C ALA A 2 -1.92 -14.87 2.78
N ARG A 3 -1.98 -13.65 3.35
CA ARG A 3 -2.25 -13.45 4.77
C ARG A 3 -3.68 -12.97 4.98
N LEU A 4 -4.40 -13.66 5.87
CA LEU A 4 -5.78 -13.35 6.28
C LEU A 4 -5.76 -12.35 7.44
N PHE A 5 -6.62 -11.35 7.30
CA PHE A 5 -7.03 -10.38 8.30
C PHE A 5 -8.51 -10.63 8.60
N ASP A 6 -8.80 -11.44 9.60
CA ASP A 6 -10.14 -11.79 10.04
C ASP A 6 -10.64 -10.72 11.05
N SER A 7 -11.94 -10.46 11.10
CA SER A 7 -12.57 -9.64 12.15
C SER A 7 -12.35 -8.12 12.20
N ALA A 8 -11.65 -7.47 11.26
CA ALA A 8 -11.65 -6.00 11.08
C ALA A 8 -11.51 -5.13 12.35
N SER A 9 -10.80 -5.62 13.38
CA SER A 9 -10.83 -4.96 14.70
C SER A 9 -9.52 -5.02 15.48
N SER A 10 -8.60 -5.90 15.12
CA SER A 10 -7.30 -6.00 15.83
C SER A 10 -6.17 -6.54 14.98
N GLU A 11 -6.43 -7.18 13.85
CA GLU A 11 -5.38 -7.85 13.08
C GLU A 11 -4.53 -6.87 12.28
N ASN A 12 -3.21 -6.95 12.45
CA ASN A 12 -2.27 -6.01 11.84
C ASN A 12 -0.86 -6.60 11.76
N LEU A 13 -0.06 -6.06 10.85
CA LEU A 13 1.38 -6.27 10.77
C LEU A 13 2.10 -4.94 10.90
N LEU A 14 3.06 -4.84 11.81
CA LEU A 14 3.77 -3.60 12.07
C LEU A 14 5.28 -3.81 11.98
N VAL A 15 5.97 -2.77 11.53
CA VAL A 15 7.42 -2.64 11.67
C VAL A 15 7.77 -1.19 12.01
N GLU A 16 8.76 -1.04 12.87
CA GLU A 16 9.46 0.22 13.12
C GLU A 16 10.89 0.04 12.60
N PRO A 17 11.40 0.94 11.73
CA PRO A 17 10.89 2.28 11.41
C PRO A 17 9.85 2.35 10.26
N ALA A 18 9.37 3.56 9.96
CA ALA A 18 8.73 3.84 8.67
C ALA A 18 9.73 3.61 7.53
N ILE A 19 9.31 2.92 6.47
CA ILE A 19 10.19 2.61 5.32
C ILE A 19 10.57 3.87 4.55
N PHE A 20 9.64 4.83 4.48
CA PHE A 20 9.85 6.12 3.83
C PHE A 20 9.46 7.24 4.80
N THR A 21 10.22 8.34 4.76
CA THR A 21 10.00 9.54 5.58
C THR A 21 9.79 10.81 4.75
N GLY A 22 9.81 10.71 3.42
CA GLY A 22 9.61 11.82 2.47
C GLY A 22 8.72 11.38 1.30
N GLU A 23 8.83 12.06 0.15
CA GLU A 23 8.17 11.68 -1.11
C GLU A 23 9.06 10.81 -2.01
N GLU A 24 8.59 10.59 -3.25
CA GLU A 24 9.24 9.77 -4.28
C GLU A 24 9.28 8.29 -3.95
N TRP A 25 8.11 7.72 -3.67
CA TRP A 25 7.96 6.30 -3.44
C TRP A 25 6.64 5.76 -3.99
N ALA A 26 6.60 4.44 -4.17
CA ALA A 26 5.40 3.70 -4.50
C ALA A 26 5.21 2.53 -3.55
N VAL A 27 3.96 2.13 -3.35
CA VAL A 27 3.59 0.94 -2.59
C VAL A 27 2.47 0.20 -3.30
N GLY A 28 2.52 -1.11 -3.30
CA GLY A 28 1.52 -1.93 -3.96
C GLY A 28 1.32 -3.27 -3.29
N CYS A 29 0.13 -3.83 -3.47
CA CYS A 29 -0.18 -5.19 -3.02
C CYS A 29 -1.33 -5.79 -3.83
N TRP A 30 -1.43 -7.10 -3.74
CA TRP A 30 -2.65 -7.83 -4.04
C TRP A 30 -3.54 -7.89 -2.81
N PHE A 31 -4.85 -7.73 -3.00
CA PHE A 31 -5.83 -7.81 -1.93
C PHE A 31 -7.12 -8.49 -2.38
N ASN A 32 -7.87 -9.06 -1.44
CA ASN A 32 -9.20 -9.62 -1.67
C ASN A 32 -10.06 -9.39 -0.43
N ILE A 33 -11.13 -8.62 -0.59
CA ILE A 33 -12.00 -8.18 0.52
C ILE A 33 -13.12 -9.20 0.72
N LEU A 34 -13.30 -9.67 1.96
CA LEU A 34 -14.30 -10.69 2.31
C LEU A 34 -15.64 -10.08 2.73
N ASP A 35 -15.57 -9.14 3.68
CA ASP A 35 -16.70 -8.32 4.12
C ASP A 35 -16.21 -6.89 4.31
N GLU A 36 -16.96 -5.93 3.80
CA GLU A 36 -16.50 -4.54 3.82
C GLU A 36 -16.88 -3.91 5.16
N ALA A 37 -15.88 -3.75 6.02
CA ALA A 37 -15.85 -2.61 6.95
C ALA A 37 -15.91 -1.30 6.13
N ASP A 38 -16.41 -0.20 6.72
CA ASP A 38 -16.49 1.08 5.99
C ASP A 38 -15.12 1.51 5.43
N PHE A 39 -14.04 1.18 6.15
CA PHE A 39 -12.66 1.31 5.69
C PHE A 39 -11.85 0.04 5.98
N GLY A 40 -11.25 -0.55 4.94
CA GLY A 40 -10.35 -1.70 5.06
C GLY A 40 -8.90 -1.32 4.76
N GLY A 41 -8.07 -1.16 5.79
CA GLY A 41 -6.68 -0.78 5.65
C GLY A 41 -5.86 -1.86 4.95
N LEU A 42 -5.07 -1.45 3.96
CA LEU A 42 -4.15 -2.32 3.24
C LEU A 42 -2.71 -2.03 3.65
N PHE A 43 -2.33 -0.75 3.66
CA PHE A 43 -1.01 -0.28 4.02
C PHE A 43 -1.07 1.10 4.67
N SER A 44 -0.15 1.39 5.58
CA SER A 44 0.07 2.74 6.09
C SER A 44 1.52 3.03 6.43
N LEU A 45 1.89 4.29 6.25
CA LEU A 45 3.01 4.92 6.93
C LEU A 45 2.42 5.97 7.86
N ALA A 46 2.77 5.94 9.14
CA ALA A 46 2.19 6.87 10.11
C ALA A 46 3.20 7.26 11.18
N ASP A 47 2.96 8.41 11.81
CA ASP A 47 3.60 8.74 13.08
C ASP A 47 2.92 7.96 14.21
N LYS A 48 3.66 7.10 14.90
CA LYS A 48 3.13 6.30 16.01
C LYS A 48 2.73 7.13 17.24
N THR A 49 3.06 8.43 17.27
CA THR A 49 2.81 9.31 18.41
C THR A 49 1.59 10.22 18.21
N THR A 50 1.01 10.27 17.00
CA THR A 50 -0.18 11.06 16.68
C THR A 50 -1.14 10.31 15.74
N THR A 51 -2.37 10.80 15.62
CA THR A 51 -3.33 10.35 14.59
C THR A 51 -3.36 11.25 13.36
N ASP A 52 -2.65 12.38 13.41
CA ASP A 52 -2.76 13.47 12.45
C ASP A 52 -1.75 13.39 11.31
N GLU A 53 -0.86 12.40 11.32
CA GLU A 53 0.22 12.24 10.35
C GLU A 53 0.25 10.80 9.82
N ALA A 54 -0.33 10.58 8.64
CA ALA A 54 -0.34 9.26 8.01
C ALA A 54 -0.58 9.30 6.50
N TYR A 55 0.15 8.46 5.76
CA TYR A 55 -0.26 7.94 4.47
C TYR A 55 -1.00 6.62 4.67
N THR A 56 -2.13 6.42 4.01
CA THR A 56 -2.94 5.21 4.18
C THR A 56 -3.53 4.78 2.84
N LEU A 57 -3.25 3.54 2.45
CA LEU A 57 -3.92 2.85 1.36
C LEU A 57 -5.01 1.96 1.94
N TYR A 58 -6.25 2.13 1.52
CA TYR A 58 -7.40 1.44 2.10
C TYR A 58 -8.54 1.29 1.09
N SER A 59 -9.37 0.27 1.25
CA SER A 59 -10.66 0.17 0.56
C SER A 59 -11.74 0.95 1.29
N SER A 60 -12.73 1.46 0.56
CA SER A 60 -13.85 2.22 1.09
C SER A 60 -15.17 1.71 0.54
N LYS A 61 -16.05 1.23 1.43
CA LYS A 61 -17.37 0.72 1.08
C LYS A 61 -18.31 1.79 0.57
N SER A 62 -18.31 2.94 1.26
CA SER A 62 -19.22 4.05 0.98
C SER A 62 -19.09 4.59 -0.44
N THR A 63 -17.87 4.59 -0.99
CA THR A 63 -17.56 5.08 -2.33
C THR A 63 -17.33 3.96 -3.34
N ASN A 64 -17.29 2.70 -2.88
CA ASN A 64 -16.86 1.55 -3.66
C ASN A 64 -15.58 1.86 -4.46
N SER A 65 -14.51 2.18 -3.75
CA SER A 65 -13.22 2.53 -4.36
C SER A 65 -12.05 2.10 -3.48
N VAL A 66 -10.87 1.95 -4.08
CA VAL A 66 -9.62 1.97 -3.31
C VAL A 66 -9.17 3.41 -3.20
N LYS A 67 -8.75 3.80 -2.00
CA LYS A 67 -8.37 5.15 -1.64
C LYS A 67 -6.92 5.20 -1.19
N PHE A 68 -6.27 6.29 -1.54
CA PHE A 68 -5.05 6.70 -0.87
C PHE A 68 -5.35 8.00 -0.12
N GLY A 69 -5.24 7.95 1.20
CA GLY A 69 -5.56 9.05 2.10
C GLY A 69 -4.32 9.55 2.81
N ILE A 70 -4.30 10.86 3.03
CA ILE A 70 -3.22 11.59 3.67
C ILE A 70 -3.84 12.35 4.82
N LYS A 71 -3.37 12.07 6.03
CA LYS A 71 -3.60 12.90 7.21
C LYS A 71 -2.33 13.69 7.46
N SER A 72 -2.49 15.00 7.62
CA SER A 72 -1.41 15.92 7.91
C SER A 72 -1.96 17.12 8.66
N VAL A 73 -1.18 17.68 9.59
CA VAL A 73 -1.50 18.97 10.22
C VAL A 73 -1.59 20.12 9.21
N ALA A 74 -0.93 19.99 8.05
CA ALA A 74 -0.94 21.00 6.98
C ALA A 74 -2.16 20.90 6.05
N GLY A 75 -2.95 19.82 6.15
CA GLY A 75 -4.14 19.61 5.34
C GLY A 75 -4.26 18.16 4.85
N ASP A 76 -5.48 17.64 4.93
CA ASP A 76 -5.81 16.30 4.46
C ASP A 76 -5.83 16.21 2.93
N GLY A 77 -5.49 15.02 2.41
CA GLY A 77 -5.60 14.69 1.00
C GLY A 77 -6.27 13.34 0.81
N VAL A 78 -7.02 13.18 -0.28
CA VAL A 78 -7.54 11.87 -0.69
C VAL A 78 -7.60 11.79 -2.20
N MET A 79 -7.39 10.59 -2.73
CA MET A 79 -7.64 10.21 -4.11
C MET A 79 -8.30 8.85 -4.14
N ASP A 80 -9.17 8.70 -5.12
CA ASP A 80 -9.99 7.52 -5.32
C ASP A 80 -9.67 6.92 -6.68
N THR A 81 -9.61 5.59 -6.76
CA THR A 81 -9.64 4.90 -8.04
C THR A 81 -10.95 5.19 -8.77
N THR A 82 -10.93 5.20 -10.10
CA THR A 82 -12.14 5.49 -10.91
C THR A 82 -13.13 4.31 -10.97
N ALA A 83 -12.78 3.19 -10.36
CA ALA A 83 -13.59 2.00 -10.22
C ALA A 83 -13.36 1.37 -8.83
N GLY A 84 -14.30 0.53 -8.40
CA GLY A 84 -14.24 -0.21 -7.15
C GLY A 84 -13.79 -1.66 -7.32
N PRO A 85 -13.17 -2.26 -6.29
CA PRO A 85 -12.97 -3.70 -6.26
C PRO A 85 -14.32 -4.42 -6.10
N SER A 86 -14.39 -5.66 -6.58
CA SER A 86 -15.47 -6.57 -6.19
C SER A 86 -15.06 -7.40 -4.99
N ASN A 87 -16.04 -7.74 -4.14
CA ASN A 87 -15.80 -8.60 -2.99
C ASN A 87 -15.49 -10.03 -3.43
N ASN A 88 -14.72 -10.73 -2.62
CA ASN A 88 -14.33 -12.13 -2.82
C ASN A 88 -13.49 -12.37 -4.09
N THR A 89 -12.93 -11.32 -4.70
CA THR A 89 -12.05 -11.40 -5.86
C THR A 89 -10.71 -10.75 -5.57
N TRP A 90 -9.65 -11.32 -6.16
CA TRP A 90 -8.31 -10.76 -6.08
C TRP A 90 -8.19 -9.55 -6.98
N HIS A 91 -7.77 -8.43 -6.38
CA HIS A 91 -7.46 -7.17 -7.05
C HIS A 91 -6.03 -6.76 -6.73
N HIS A 92 -5.47 -5.92 -7.59
CA HIS A 92 -4.15 -5.35 -7.41
C HIS A 92 -4.24 -3.83 -7.32
N THR A 93 -3.59 -3.24 -6.33
CA THR A 93 -3.53 -1.78 -6.20
C THR A 93 -2.11 -1.28 -6.01
N ILE A 94 -1.85 -0.08 -6.53
CA ILE A 94 -0.61 0.66 -6.31
C ILE A 94 -0.96 2.09 -5.99
N ALA A 95 -0.31 2.65 -4.96
CA ALA A 95 -0.24 4.07 -4.71
C ALA A 95 1.17 4.61 -5.01
N ILE A 96 1.24 5.80 -5.59
CA ILE A 96 2.46 6.54 -5.89
C ILE A 96 2.39 7.90 -5.20
N VAL A 97 3.48 8.27 -4.52
CA VAL A 97 3.73 9.61 -4.02
C VAL A 97 4.96 10.15 -4.76
N ALA A 98 4.74 10.93 -5.82
CA ALA A 98 5.83 11.56 -6.55
C ALA A 98 6.24 12.88 -5.88
N SER A 99 5.27 13.67 -5.44
CA SER A 99 5.50 14.92 -4.72
C SER A 99 4.32 15.28 -3.80
N THR A 100 4.41 16.44 -3.14
CA THR A 100 3.28 16.99 -2.36
C THR A 100 2.03 17.25 -3.21
N THR A 101 2.15 17.44 -4.52
CA THR A 101 1.04 17.75 -5.43
C THR A 101 0.82 16.71 -6.51
N ASP A 102 1.69 15.72 -6.64
CA ASP A 102 1.56 14.65 -7.62
C ASP A 102 1.57 13.29 -6.91
N LYS A 103 0.36 12.74 -6.81
CA LYS A 103 0.11 11.47 -6.15
C LYS A 103 -1.02 10.74 -6.85
N ARG A 104 -0.88 9.42 -6.91
CA ARG A 104 -1.62 8.60 -7.88
C ARG A 104 -2.01 7.29 -7.25
N ILE A 105 -3.16 6.75 -7.62
CA ILE A 105 -3.60 5.43 -7.19
C ILE A 105 -4.13 4.64 -8.39
N PHE A 106 -3.87 3.35 -8.41
CA PHE A 106 -4.26 2.42 -9.48
C PHE A 106 -5.02 1.25 -8.90
N LEU A 107 -5.97 0.73 -9.68
CA LEU A 107 -6.64 -0.55 -9.43
C LEU A 107 -6.57 -1.39 -10.71
N ASP A 108 -6.13 -2.64 -10.55
CA ASP A 108 -6.01 -3.65 -11.60
C ASP A 108 -5.20 -3.19 -12.82
N GLY A 109 -4.14 -2.42 -12.57
CA GLY A 109 -3.25 -1.94 -13.62
C GLY A 109 -3.73 -0.67 -14.34
N GLY A 110 -4.91 -0.16 -13.96
CA GLY A 110 -5.55 1.01 -14.54
C GLY A 110 -6.37 1.77 -13.50
N ASN A 111 -7.57 2.23 -13.91
CA ASN A 111 -8.53 2.94 -13.04
C ASN A 111 -7.90 4.06 -12.20
N LYS A 112 -7.01 4.82 -12.85
CA LYS A 112 -6.10 5.78 -12.22
C LYS A 112 -6.88 6.91 -11.55
N GLY A 113 -6.66 7.08 -10.25
CA GLY A 113 -7.00 8.27 -9.50
C GLY A 113 -5.79 9.17 -9.32
N THR A 114 -5.99 10.49 -9.34
CA THR A 114 -4.96 11.48 -9.00
C THR A 114 -5.53 12.54 -8.08
N THR A 115 -4.65 13.24 -7.37
CA THR A 115 -4.99 14.48 -6.69
C THR A 115 -3.94 15.55 -7.01
N VAL A 116 -4.37 16.80 -7.05
CA VAL A 116 -3.50 17.98 -7.18
C VAL A 116 -3.36 18.75 -5.87
N ALA A 117 -4.08 18.32 -4.83
CA ALA A 117 -4.05 18.98 -3.53
C ALA A 117 -2.68 18.81 -2.87
N SER A 118 -2.04 19.94 -2.53
CA SER A 118 -0.81 19.93 -1.74
C SER A 118 -1.09 19.38 -0.35
N SER A 119 -0.51 18.22 -0.05
CA SER A 119 -0.69 17.50 1.22
C SER A 119 0.55 16.65 1.49
N GLN A 120 1.04 16.63 2.72
CA GLN A 120 2.23 15.84 3.07
C GLN A 120 2.19 15.45 4.54
N ALA A 121 2.30 14.15 4.82
CA ALA A 121 2.48 13.70 6.18
C ALA A 121 3.97 13.80 6.57
N SER A 122 4.24 14.11 7.82
CA SER A 122 5.57 14.32 8.39
C SER A 122 5.81 13.40 9.60
N ASN A 123 7.06 13.29 10.05
CA ASN A 123 7.45 12.53 11.25
C ASN A 123 6.99 11.05 11.26
N LEU A 124 6.86 10.46 10.08
CA LEU A 124 6.48 9.05 9.92
C LEU A 124 7.49 8.16 10.62
N SER A 125 7.00 7.26 11.47
CA SER A 125 7.85 6.45 12.35
C SER A 125 7.46 4.96 12.37
N ARG A 126 6.34 4.60 11.76
CA ARG A 126 5.84 3.21 11.71
C ARG A 126 5.27 2.87 10.34
N THR A 127 5.52 1.63 9.91
CA THR A 127 4.81 1.02 8.79
C THR A 127 3.78 0.02 9.30
N GLY A 128 2.59 0.01 8.71
CA GLY A 128 1.54 -0.96 8.98
C GLY A 128 0.98 -1.61 7.73
N ILE A 129 0.58 -2.87 7.84
CA ILE A 129 -0.20 -3.61 6.85
C ILE A 129 -1.46 -4.13 7.53
N GLY A 130 -2.60 -4.01 6.84
CA GLY A 130 -3.91 -4.40 7.39
C GLY A 130 -4.53 -3.37 8.33
N CYS A 131 -3.89 -2.21 8.56
CA CYS A 131 -4.43 -1.13 9.38
C CYS A 131 -3.79 0.24 9.05
N ARG A 132 -4.38 1.31 9.59
CA ARG A 132 -3.73 2.60 9.79
C ARG A 132 -2.95 2.58 11.11
N ALA A 133 -1.64 2.75 11.03
CA ALA A 133 -0.70 2.51 12.12
C ALA A 133 -0.28 3.75 12.94
N GLY A 134 -1.19 4.70 13.17
CA GLY A 134 -0.93 5.89 14.00
C GLY A 134 -0.81 5.58 15.51
N SER A 135 -0.94 6.59 16.36
CA SER A 135 -0.95 6.40 17.83
C SER A 135 -2.09 5.50 18.31
N THR A 136 -3.24 5.57 17.64
CA THR A 136 -4.33 4.62 17.78
C THR A 136 -4.51 3.90 16.45
N LEU A 137 -4.45 2.57 16.49
CA LEU A 137 -4.70 1.74 15.31
C LEU A 137 -6.16 1.89 14.86
N SER A 138 -6.39 2.00 13.56
CA SER A 138 -7.71 2.17 12.96
C SER A 138 -7.74 1.57 11.56
N PHE A 139 -8.91 1.58 10.91
CA PHE A 139 -9.09 1.10 9.53
C PHE A 139 -8.57 -0.33 9.38
N PHE A 140 -8.94 -1.22 10.30
CA PHE A 140 -8.52 -2.62 10.22
C PHE A 140 -9.14 -3.28 8.98
N GLY A 141 -8.32 -3.98 8.21
CA GLY A 141 -8.74 -4.72 7.03
C GLY A 141 -9.56 -5.96 7.36
N SER A 142 -10.38 -6.39 6.41
CA SER A 142 -11.11 -7.66 6.44
C SER A 142 -10.91 -8.38 5.11
N GLY A 143 -10.11 -9.45 5.12
CA GLY A 143 -9.80 -10.23 3.94
C GLY A 143 -8.34 -10.57 3.81
N TYR A 144 -7.86 -10.64 2.57
CA TYR A 144 -6.54 -11.17 2.25
C TYR A 144 -5.64 -10.09 1.67
N ILE A 145 -4.37 -10.08 2.10
CA ILE A 145 -3.31 -9.24 1.51
C ILE A 145 -2.13 -10.13 1.13
N ALA A 146 -1.55 -9.86 -0.03
CA ALA A 146 -0.44 -10.61 -0.61
C ALA A 146 0.49 -9.67 -1.39
N GLU A 147 1.75 -10.10 -1.57
CA GLU A 147 2.71 -9.44 -2.47
C GLU A 147 2.88 -7.93 -2.19
N MET A 148 2.97 -7.56 -0.91
CA MET A 148 3.19 -6.17 -0.52
C MET A 148 4.61 -5.76 -0.86
N ALA A 149 4.77 -4.70 -1.64
CA ALA A 149 6.07 -4.18 -2.02
C ALA A 149 6.11 -2.66 -2.02
N CYS A 150 7.28 -2.14 -1.69
CA CYS A 150 7.60 -0.73 -1.59
C CYS A 150 8.77 -0.41 -2.51
N TRP A 151 8.68 0.69 -3.25
CA TRP A 151 9.73 1.16 -4.15
C TRP A 151 10.11 2.60 -3.86
N ASP A 152 11.41 2.86 -3.78
CA ASP A 152 12.02 4.18 -3.90
C ASP A 152 12.02 4.62 -5.37
N LEU A 153 11.28 5.68 -5.67
CA LEU A 153 11.19 6.24 -7.01
C LEU A 153 12.32 7.23 -7.31
N SER A 154 13.10 7.67 -6.33
CA SER A 154 14.19 8.63 -6.54
C SER A 154 15.30 8.07 -7.45
N VAL A 155 15.46 6.75 -7.49
CA VAL A 155 16.43 6.04 -8.34
C VAL A 155 15.89 5.71 -9.74
N TRP A 156 14.62 5.97 -10.01
CA TRP A 156 14.04 5.72 -11.33
C TRP A 156 14.52 6.76 -12.36
N PRO A 157 14.59 6.42 -13.66
CA PRO A 157 14.96 7.38 -14.68
C PRO A 157 13.92 8.51 -14.77
N GLY A 158 14.38 9.75 -14.92
CA GLY A 158 13.51 10.92 -15.06
C GLY A 158 14.17 12.19 -14.52
N ALA A 159 13.93 13.34 -15.17
CA ALA A 159 14.51 14.61 -14.75
C ALA A 159 13.79 15.16 -13.50
N THR A 160 12.48 14.96 -13.43
CA THR A 160 11.62 15.38 -12.31
C THR A 160 11.03 14.19 -11.56
N ALA A 161 10.52 14.43 -10.35
CA ALA A 161 9.81 13.42 -9.57
C ALA A 161 8.61 12.83 -10.33
N SER A 162 7.87 13.68 -11.06
CA SER A 162 6.77 13.27 -11.92
C SER A 162 7.24 12.39 -13.09
N ASP A 163 8.37 12.70 -13.72
CA ASP A 163 8.94 11.84 -14.79
C ASP A 163 9.33 10.46 -14.24
N ARG A 164 9.89 10.41 -13.03
CA ARG A 164 10.27 9.16 -12.37
C ARG A 164 9.04 8.32 -12.06
N ALA A 165 7.98 8.94 -11.55
CA ALA A 165 6.68 8.29 -11.36
C ALA A 165 6.06 7.81 -12.68
N ASP A 166 6.12 8.61 -13.76
CA ASP A 166 5.63 8.21 -15.09
C ASP A 166 6.39 6.99 -15.64
N ASN A 167 7.69 6.88 -15.35
CA ASN A 167 8.47 5.71 -15.73
C ASN A 167 8.11 4.48 -14.89
N PHE A 168 7.84 4.64 -13.60
CA PHE A 168 7.33 3.55 -12.74
C PHE A 168 5.96 3.05 -13.19
N GLU A 169 5.06 3.93 -13.62
CA GLU A 169 3.71 3.53 -14.06
C GLU A 169 3.71 2.49 -15.17
N LYS A 170 4.76 2.44 -16.00
CA LYS A 170 4.87 1.51 -17.12
C LYS A 170 4.94 0.04 -16.68
N ILE A 171 5.34 -0.26 -15.45
CA ILE A 171 5.40 -1.64 -14.94
C ILE A 171 4.12 -2.08 -14.23
N ILE A 172 3.23 -1.14 -13.86
CA ILE A 172 2.02 -1.40 -13.09
C ILE A 172 1.07 -2.40 -13.77
N PRO A 173 0.83 -2.36 -15.09
CA PRO A 173 0.02 -3.37 -15.76
C PRO A 173 0.61 -4.78 -15.69
N SER A 174 1.94 -4.92 -15.58
CA SER A 174 2.59 -6.23 -15.43
C SER A 174 2.42 -6.76 -14.01
N LEU A 175 2.60 -5.91 -13.00
CA LEU A 175 2.32 -6.26 -11.60
C LEU A 175 0.85 -6.72 -11.42
N ALA A 176 -0.10 -6.00 -12.04
CA ALA A 176 -1.52 -6.36 -12.04
C ALA A 176 -1.86 -7.65 -12.79
N LYS A 177 -0.98 -8.13 -13.68
CA LYS A 177 -1.10 -9.46 -14.33
C LYS A 177 -0.52 -10.59 -13.47
N GLY A 178 0.06 -10.25 -12.31
CA GLY A 178 0.62 -11.20 -11.35
C GLY A 178 2.13 -11.36 -11.44
N PHE A 179 2.85 -10.53 -12.21
CA PHE A 179 4.32 -10.51 -12.12
C PHE A 179 4.71 -10.09 -10.71
N THR A 180 5.54 -10.90 -10.06
CA THR A 180 6.04 -10.62 -8.72
C THR A 180 6.91 -9.36 -8.68
N PRO A 181 6.93 -8.60 -7.58
CA PRO A 181 7.81 -7.45 -7.38
C PRO A 181 9.29 -7.72 -7.68
N SER A 182 9.77 -8.96 -7.49
CA SER A 182 11.14 -9.37 -7.81
C SER A 182 11.52 -9.29 -9.29
N HIS A 183 10.56 -9.14 -10.22
CA HIS A 183 10.87 -8.82 -11.63
C HIS A 183 11.30 -7.36 -11.83
N PHE A 184 11.00 -6.48 -10.87
CA PHE A 184 11.14 -5.04 -10.97
C PHE A 184 11.99 -4.52 -9.82
N LEU A 185 13.29 -4.88 -9.84
CA LEU A 185 14.23 -4.60 -8.76
C LEU A 185 14.65 -3.14 -8.65
N LEU A 186 14.47 -2.33 -9.71
CA LEU A 186 14.86 -0.93 -9.68
C LEU A 186 14.06 -0.18 -8.61
N GLY A 187 14.78 0.32 -7.60
CA GLY A 187 14.19 1.00 -6.47
C GLY A 187 13.36 0.10 -5.54
N LEU A 188 13.34 -1.23 -5.70
CA LEU A 188 12.62 -2.09 -4.77
C LEU A 188 13.29 -2.02 -3.38
N THR A 189 12.55 -1.54 -2.38
CA THR A 189 13.08 -1.24 -1.03
C THR A 189 12.64 -2.27 -0.01
N ALA A 190 11.39 -2.72 -0.08
CA ALA A 190 10.84 -3.75 0.80
C ALA A 190 9.86 -4.63 0.02
N TYR A 191 9.83 -5.92 0.33
CA TYR A 191 8.92 -6.88 -0.30
C TYR A 191 8.58 -8.02 0.66
N TRP A 192 7.28 -8.14 0.96
CA TRP A 192 6.68 -9.26 1.68
C TRP A 192 5.74 -10.03 0.76
N ASP A 193 6.07 -11.30 0.51
CA ASP A 193 5.16 -12.18 -0.22
C ASP A 193 3.87 -12.45 0.57
N LEU A 194 3.96 -12.41 1.91
CA LEU A 194 2.91 -12.78 2.86
C LEU A 194 2.40 -14.22 2.64
N ILE A 195 3.27 -15.08 2.07
CA ILE A 195 3.01 -16.49 1.76
C ILE A 195 3.33 -17.39 2.93
N ARG A 196 4.42 -17.15 3.64
CA ARG A 196 4.82 -17.98 4.79
C ARG A 196 5.61 -17.23 5.85
N GLY A 197 6.31 -16.16 5.44
CA GLY A 197 7.17 -15.38 6.31
C GLY A 197 6.64 -13.97 6.50
N LEU A 198 7.08 -13.39 7.61
CA LEU A 198 6.98 -11.95 7.87
C LEU A 198 8.27 -11.22 7.52
N ASN A 199 9.25 -11.97 7.06
CA ASN A 199 10.55 -11.43 6.72
C ASN A 199 10.45 -10.69 5.39
N ASP A 200 10.97 -9.47 5.39
CA ASP A 200 11.19 -8.73 4.16
C ASP A 200 12.29 -9.44 3.35
N LYS A 201 12.06 -9.60 2.05
CA LYS A 201 12.99 -10.26 1.14
C LYS A 201 14.08 -9.32 0.60
N VAL A 202 14.01 -8.02 0.92
CA VAL A 202 14.86 -6.99 0.28
C VAL A 202 15.59 -6.13 1.31
N GLY A 203 14.87 -5.30 2.06
CA GLY A 203 15.44 -4.28 2.95
C GLY A 203 15.65 -4.71 4.40
N GLY A 204 15.17 -5.90 4.78
CA GLY A 204 15.26 -6.44 6.15
C GLY A 204 14.19 -5.90 7.13
N TYR A 205 13.13 -5.26 6.62
CA TYR A 205 11.99 -4.78 7.42
C TYR A 205 11.07 -5.94 7.88
N ASN A 206 11.54 -6.75 8.83
CA ASN A 206 10.76 -7.90 9.30
C ASN A 206 9.54 -7.45 10.12
N LEU A 207 8.35 -7.91 9.73
CA LEU A 207 7.10 -7.54 10.38
C LEU A 207 6.87 -8.34 11.67
N THR A 208 6.21 -7.70 12.62
CA THR A 208 5.58 -8.37 13.77
C THR A 208 4.09 -8.51 13.50
N ALA A 209 3.52 -9.68 13.80
CA ALA A 209 2.12 -9.96 13.52
C ALA A 209 1.28 -10.05 14.79
N ASP A 210 0.04 -9.59 14.69
CA ASP A 210 -1.00 -9.76 15.69
C ASP A 210 -2.27 -10.29 15.00
N GLY A 211 -2.80 -11.41 15.47
CA GLY A 211 -4.05 -12.03 15.01
C GLY A 211 -4.09 -12.69 13.62
N THR A 212 -3.18 -12.38 12.70
CA THR A 212 -3.29 -12.85 11.30
C THR A 212 -2.96 -14.34 11.06
N ALA A 213 -3.57 -14.95 10.04
CA ALA A 213 -3.34 -16.35 9.63
C ALA A 213 -2.86 -16.50 8.17
N VAL A 214 -2.33 -17.68 7.79
CA VAL A 214 -1.87 -17.99 6.42
C VAL A 214 -2.99 -18.70 5.62
N THR A 215 -3.18 -18.32 4.34
CA THR A 215 -4.35 -18.73 3.51
C THR A 215 -3.96 -18.93 2.02
N PRO A 216 -4.85 -19.38 1.08
CA PRO A 216 -4.52 -19.46 -0.34
C PRO A 216 -4.12 -18.11 -0.97
N HIS A 217 -3.27 -18.15 -1.99
CA HIS A 217 -2.69 -16.96 -2.65
C HIS A 217 -3.43 -16.57 -3.91
N THR A 218 -3.22 -15.34 -4.36
CA THR A 218 -3.40 -14.99 -5.77
C THR A 218 -2.44 -15.78 -6.67
N ARG A 219 -2.77 -15.89 -7.96
CA ARG A 219 -1.83 -16.45 -8.94
C ARG A 219 -0.70 -15.45 -9.19
N ILE A 220 0.54 -15.94 -9.16
CA ILE A 220 1.73 -15.13 -9.41
C ILE A 220 2.62 -15.75 -10.49
N ILE A 221 3.35 -14.88 -11.17
CA ILE A 221 4.39 -15.19 -12.15
C ILE A 221 5.73 -14.89 -11.46
N MET A 222 6.53 -15.94 -11.24
CA MET A 222 7.84 -15.88 -10.57
C MET A 222 8.96 -15.65 -11.60
N PRO A 223 10.06 -14.98 -11.23
CA PRO A 223 11.23 -14.89 -12.10
C PRO A 223 11.81 -16.28 -12.30
N TYR A 224 12.29 -16.54 -13.52
CA TYR A 224 12.94 -17.78 -13.92
C TYR A 224 14.41 -17.84 -13.49
#